data_AF-A0A2U1AAS3-F1
#
_entry.id   AF-A0A2U1AAS3-F1
#
_cell.length_a   1.000
_cell.length_b   1.000
_cell.length_c   1.000
_cell.angle_alpha   90.00
_cell.angle_beta   90.00
_cell.angle_gamma   90.00
#
_symmetry.space_group_name_H-M   'P 1'
#
loop_
_entity.id
_entity.type
_entity.pdbx_description
1 polymer ?
#
loop_
_entity_poly.entity_id
_entity_poly.type
_entity_poly.pdbx_seq_one_letter_code
_entity_poly.pdbx_strand_id
1 'polypeptide(L)'
;MKNSVAIHEIETLTCQFEIQFCGWMTDIYPWMQFKLHTPFWRLFYNMEEGGIIESADGCLRMRKKRFYLIPAYYEFSTHAEKPFKQFFIHFNFIDSVKVTGTRIYEIAEDPLMAEHIKEFIQLYERHEKRIRCEMIAHTVLGLLSKIFIL
;
A
#
# COMPACT_ATOMS: atom_id res chain seq x y z
N MET A 1 -7.67 -46.74 22.04
CA MET A 1 -7.70 -45.84 20.87
C MET A 1 -7.41 -44.43 21.37
N LYS A 2 -6.28 -43.84 20.95
CA LYS A 2 -5.91 -42.46 21.30
C LYS A 2 -6.54 -41.53 20.27
N ASN A 3 -7.48 -40.69 20.68
CA ASN A 3 -7.99 -39.59 19.87
C ASN A 3 -6.93 -38.50 19.81
N SER A 4 -6.17 -38.49 18.71
CA SER A 4 -5.29 -37.38 18.34
C SER A 4 -6.14 -36.32 17.65
N VAL A 5 -6.48 -35.24 18.36
CA VAL A 5 -7.03 -34.04 17.72
C VAL A 5 -5.91 -33.44 16.89
N ALA A 6 -6.05 -33.46 15.56
CA ALA A 6 -5.18 -32.72 14.67
C ALA A 6 -5.33 -31.23 14.99
N ILE A 7 -4.31 -30.66 15.62
CA ILE A 7 -4.17 -29.21 15.72
C ILE A 7 -3.90 -28.77 14.30
N HIS A 8 -4.91 -28.23 13.61
CA HIS A 8 -4.65 -27.46 12.41
C HIS A 8 -3.76 -26.31 12.83
N GLU A 9 -2.49 -26.36 12.46
CA GLU A 9 -1.62 -25.20 12.46
C GLU A 9 -2.38 -24.12 11.70
N ILE A 10 -2.82 -23.09 12.42
CA ILE A 10 -3.22 -21.85 11.78
C ILE A 10 -1.92 -21.34 11.18
N GLU A 11 -1.65 -21.70 9.92
CA GLU A 11 -0.67 -21.04 9.10
C GLU A 11 -1.15 -19.61 8.92
N THR A 12 -0.88 -18.78 9.93
CA THR A 12 -0.89 -17.34 9.76
C THR A 12 0.20 -17.07 8.72
N LEU A 13 -0.21 -16.98 7.46
CA LEU A 13 0.55 -16.34 6.37
C LEU A 13 0.71 -14.86 6.72
N THR A 14 1.47 -14.57 7.78
CA THR A 14 1.89 -13.22 8.12
C THR A 14 3.22 -13.02 7.41
N CYS A 15 3.14 -12.64 6.14
CA CYS A 15 4.30 -12.05 5.49
C CYS A 15 4.72 -10.84 6.36
N GLN A 16 5.88 -10.91 7.00
CA GLN A 16 6.32 -9.86 7.89
C GLN A 16 6.82 -8.68 7.05
N PHE A 17 6.35 -7.48 7.38
CA PHE A 17 6.76 -6.24 6.73
C PHE A 17 7.14 -5.19 7.77
N GLU A 18 8.09 -4.35 7.39
CA GLU A 18 8.51 -3.18 8.12
C GLU A 18 8.04 -1.92 7.37
N ILE A 19 7.24 -1.09 8.05
CA ILE A 19 6.79 0.19 7.50
C ILE A 19 7.90 1.22 7.69
N GLN A 20 8.37 1.77 6.57
CA GLN A 20 9.38 2.83 6.56
C GLN A 20 8.71 4.19 6.72
N PHE A 21 7.57 4.36 6.06
CA PHE A 21 6.84 5.62 6.08
C PHE A 21 5.37 5.38 5.72
N CYS A 22 4.44 6.05 6.37
CA CYS A 22 3.04 6.07 5.96
C CYS A 22 2.46 7.46 6.16
N GLY A 23 1.42 7.80 5.40
CA GLY A 23 0.86 9.13 5.50
C GLY A 23 -0.40 9.35 4.68
N TRP A 24 -0.93 10.54 4.90
CA TRP A 24 -2.04 11.11 4.16
C TRP A 24 -1.59 12.45 3.60
N MET A 25 -1.82 12.67 2.32
CA MET A 25 -1.51 13.92 1.65
C MET A 25 -2.72 14.44 0.90
N THR A 26 -2.94 15.75 1.00
CA THR A 26 -3.96 16.48 0.27
C THR A 26 -3.34 17.44 -0.75
N ASP A 27 -4.13 17.89 -1.70
CA ASP A 27 -3.76 18.90 -2.70
C ASP A 27 -2.45 18.56 -3.45
N ILE A 28 -2.25 17.26 -3.73
CA ILE A 28 -1.04 16.77 -4.38
C ILE A 28 -1.03 17.25 -5.85
N TYR A 29 -0.32 18.36 -6.09
CA TYR A 29 -0.14 18.94 -7.42
C TYR A 29 1.03 19.94 -7.46
N PRO A 30 1.92 19.90 -8.47
CA PRO A 30 2.08 18.84 -9.45
C PRO A 30 2.85 17.66 -8.84
N TRP A 31 2.34 16.43 -8.95
CA TRP A 31 2.95 15.23 -8.34
C TRP A 31 4.17 14.72 -9.13
N MET A 32 5.22 15.54 -9.30
CA MET A 32 6.33 15.25 -10.22
C MET A 32 7.46 14.49 -9.54
N GLN A 33 7.64 13.22 -9.92
CA GLN A 33 8.81 12.41 -9.57
C GLN A 33 9.33 11.76 -10.85
N PHE A 34 10.60 11.97 -11.17
CA PHE A 34 11.20 11.46 -12.41
C PHE A 34 12.05 10.21 -12.14
N LYS A 35 11.77 9.12 -12.85
CA LYS A 35 12.52 7.85 -12.81
C LYS A 35 12.84 7.39 -11.38
N LEU A 36 11.81 7.37 -10.54
CA LEU A 36 11.91 6.88 -9.19
C LEU A 36 12.28 5.40 -9.20
N HIS A 37 13.39 5.07 -8.55
CA HIS A 37 13.92 3.71 -8.46
C HIS A 37 14.56 3.54 -7.07
N THR A 38 13.78 3.03 -6.11
CA THR A 38 14.17 2.98 -4.69
C THR A 38 13.90 1.61 -4.07
N PRO A 39 14.56 1.26 -2.95
CA PRO A 39 14.47 -0.08 -2.35
C PRO A 39 13.24 -0.26 -1.45
N PHE A 40 12.10 0.32 -1.82
CA PHE A 40 10.88 0.30 -1.01
C PHE A 40 9.67 -0.06 -1.85
N TRP A 41 8.85 -0.98 -1.35
CA TRP A 41 7.51 -1.20 -1.85
C TRP A 41 6.62 -0.02 -1.50
N ARG A 42 5.63 0.25 -2.36
CA ARG A 42 4.67 1.34 -2.17
C ARG A 42 3.26 0.83 -2.32
N LEU A 43 2.42 1.09 -1.33
CA LEU A 43 0.98 0.97 -1.47
C LEU A 43 0.39 2.37 -1.52
N PHE A 44 -0.29 2.70 -2.62
CA PHE A 44 -1.06 3.93 -2.74
C PHE A 44 -2.55 3.61 -2.75
N TYR A 45 -3.35 4.46 -2.11
CA TYR A 45 -4.81 4.43 -2.18
C TYR A 45 -5.35 5.83 -2.42
N ASN A 46 -6.07 5.99 -3.53
CA ASN A 46 -6.56 7.29 -3.98
C ASN A 46 -8.05 7.45 -3.66
N MET A 47 -8.39 8.50 -2.92
CA MET A 47 -9.80 8.87 -2.66
C MET A 47 -10.41 9.72 -3.79
N GLU A 48 -9.56 10.29 -4.64
CA GLU A 48 -9.89 11.16 -5.76
C GLU A 48 -9.01 10.77 -6.96
N GLU A 49 -9.48 11.02 -8.17
CA GLU A 49 -8.67 10.85 -9.38
C GLU A 49 -7.68 12.01 -9.54
N GLY A 50 -6.56 11.79 -10.22
CA GLY A 50 -5.67 12.88 -10.63
C GLY A 50 -4.22 12.48 -10.80
N GLY A 51 -3.76 11.50 -10.03
CA GLY A 51 -2.40 10.95 -10.15
C GLY A 51 -2.22 10.08 -11.40
N ILE A 52 -1.06 10.20 -12.02
CA ILE A 52 -0.60 9.37 -13.14
C ILE A 52 0.74 8.76 -12.80
N ILE A 53 0.90 7.48 -13.11
CA ILE A 53 2.16 6.76 -13.05
C ILE A 53 2.57 6.38 -14.47
N GLU A 54 3.81 6.69 -14.84
CA GLU A 54 4.42 6.32 -16.12
C GLU A 54 5.54 5.31 -15.87
N SER A 55 5.53 4.21 -16.60
CA SER A 55 6.57 3.18 -16.50
C SER A 55 6.81 2.51 -17.85
N ALA A 56 7.69 1.49 -17.88
CA ALA A 56 7.91 0.68 -19.07
C ALA A 56 6.62 -0.01 -19.58
N ASP A 57 5.66 -0.27 -18.69
CA ASP A 57 4.37 -0.88 -19.03
C ASP A 57 3.36 0.13 -19.61
N GLY A 58 3.71 1.42 -19.64
CA GLY A 58 2.91 2.50 -20.21
C GLY A 58 2.44 3.52 -19.17
N CYS A 59 1.31 4.16 -19.46
CA CYS A 59 0.72 5.22 -18.65
C CYS A 59 -0.49 4.68 -17.87
N LEU A 60 -0.40 4.70 -16.54
CA LEU A 60 -1.45 4.29 -15.61
C LEU A 60 -2.08 5.52 -14.96
N ARG A 61 -3.30 5.86 -15.40
CA ARG A 61 -4.13 6.88 -14.74
C ARG A 61 -4.76 6.29 -13.48
N MET A 62 -4.41 6.84 -12.32
CA MET A 62 -4.91 6.33 -11.05
C MET A 62 -6.38 6.72 -10.85
N ARG A 63 -7.18 5.72 -10.50
CA ARG A 63 -8.62 5.81 -10.30
C ARG A 63 -8.94 5.97 -8.82
N LYS A 64 -10.06 6.61 -8.56
CA LYS A 64 -10.66 6.68 -7.23
C LYS A 64 -11.00 5.27 -6.71
N LYS A 65 -10.80 5.04 -5.41
CA LYS A 65 -11.10 3.78 -4.70
C LYS A 65 -10.38 2.57 -5.31
N ARG A 66 -9.11 2.78 -5.63
CA ARG A 66 -8.20 1.71 -6.08
C ARG A 66 -6.92 1.78 -5.27
N PHE A 67 -6.40 0.60 -5.00
CA PHE A 67 -5.08 0.41 -4.44
C PHE A 67 -4.09 0.17 -5.57
N TYR A 68 -2.89 0.72 -5.42
CA TYR A 68 -1.77 0.54 -6.35
C TYR A 68 -0.57 0.04 -5.56
N LEU A 69 -0.18 -1.21 -5.79
CA LEU A 69 1.02 -1.79 -5.20
C LEU A 69 2.15 -1.72 -6.21
N ILE A 70 3.21 -0.99 -5.86
CA ILE A 70 4.41 -0.80 -6.69
C ILE A 70 5.58 -1.53 -6.05
N PRO A 71 6.23 -2.47 -6.76
CA PRO A 71 7.38 -3.21 -6.25
C PRO A 71 8.58 -2.30 -5.91
N ALA A 72 9.37 -2.73 -4.93
CA ALA A 72 10.70 -2.17 -4.73
C ALA A 72 11.54 -2.32 -6.01
N TYR A 73 12.37 -1.33 -6.30
CA TYR A 73 13.20 -1.27 -7.52
C TYR A 73 12.43 -1.32 -8.86
N TYR A 74 11.11 -1.17 -8.85
CA TYR A 74 10.39 -0.90 -10.09
C TYR A 74 10.60 0.57 -10.48
N GLU A 75 11.10 0.84 -11.69
CA GLU A 75 11.30 2.21 -12.18
C GLU A 75 9.98 2.79 -12.70
N PHE A 76 9.60 3.96 -12.19
CA PHE A 76 8.44 4.70 -12.67
C PHE A 76 8.60 6.21 -12.45
N SER A 77 7.82 7.00 -13.18
CA SER A 77 7.66 8.44 -12.96
C SER A 77 6.22 8.74 -12.56
N THR A 78 6.01 9.89 -11.93
CA THR A 78 4.68 10.36 -11.54
C THR A 78 4.45 11.77 -12.05
N HIS A 79 3.19 12.07 -12.33
CA HIS A 79 2.68 13.44 -12.46
C HIS A 79 1.20 13.46 -12.05
N ALA A 80 0.59 14.66 -12.03
CA ALA A 80 -0.84 14.79 -11.75
C ALA A 80 -1.51 15.68 -12.80
N GLU A 81 -2.66 15.25 -13.32
CA GLU A 81 -3.49 16.05 -14.24
C GLU A 81 -4.35 17.08 -13.47
N LYS A 82 -4.66 16.80 -12.20
CA LYS A 82 -5.41 17.66 -11.28
C LYS A 82 -5.01 17.37 -9.82
N PRO A 83 -5.20 18.30 -8.88
CA PRO A 83 -5.01 18.03 -7.45
C PRO A 83 -5.84 16.83 -7.00
N PHE A 84 -5.24 16.01 -6.15
CA PHE A 84 -5.88 14.82 -5.59
C PHE A 84 -5.37 14.54 -4.16
N LYS A 85 -5.97 13.56 -3.51
CA LYS A 85 -5.61 13.11 -2.16
C LYS A 85 -5.25 11.63 -2.15
N GLN A 86 -4.25 11.28 -1.36
CA GLN A 86 -3.69 9.94 -1.35
C GLN A 86 -3.28 9.52 0.06
N PHE A 87 -3.71 8.32 0.42
CA PHE A 87 -3.09 7.55 1.50
C PHE A 87 -1.97 6.72 0.90
N PHE A 88 -0.82 6.66 1.58
CA PHE A 88 0.31 5.86 1.12
C PHE A 88 1.04 5.16 2.26
N ILE A 89 1.65 4.02 1.91
CA ILE A 89 2.58 3.28 2.77
C ILE A 89 3.81 2.93 1.93
N HIS A 90 4.99 3.26 2.44
CA HIS A 90 6.28 2.73 2.00
C HIS A 90 6.74 1.67 2.98
N PHE A 91 7.07 0.48 2.50
CA PHE A 91 7.41 -0.65 3.36
C PHE A 91 8.40 -1.60 2.67
N ASN A 92 8.95 -2.52 3.46
CA ASN A 92 9.76 -3.63 2.98
C ASN A 92 9.28 -4.94 3.60
N PHE A 93 9.44 -6.04 2.88
CA PHE A 93 9.28 -7.37 3.45
C PHE A 93 10.54 -7.75 4.24
N ILE A 94 10.37 -8.34 5.42
CA ILE A 94 11.49 -8.75 6.27
C ILE A 94 12.30 -9.90 5.59
N ASP A 95 11.63 -10.78 4.83
CA ASP A 95 12.28 -11.76 3.94
C ASP A 95 12.19 -11.30 2.46
N SER A 96 12.69 -10.09 2.19
CA SER A 96 12.59 -9.43 0.87
C SER A 96 13.25 -10.19 -0.28
N VAL A 97 14.18 -11.11 -0.02
CA VAL A 97 14.93 -11.85 -1.07
C VAL A 97 13.97 -12.69 -1.94
N LYS A 98 12.80 -13.08 -1.42
CA LYS A 98 11.81 -13.88 -2.16
C LYS A 98 10.76 -13.05 -2.87
N VAL A 99 10.49 -11.83 -2.41
CA VAL A 99 9.36 -11.04 -2.89
C VAL A 99 9.83 -10.05 -3.95
N THR A 100 9.68 -10.45 -5.20
CA THR A 100 9.96 -9.60 -6.36
C THR A 100 8.66 -9.25 -7.07
N GLY A 101 8.64 -8.12 -7.78
CA GLY A 101 7.53 -7.73 -8.62
C GLY A 101 8.03 -7.04 -9.87
N THR A 102 7.42 -7.36 -11.01
CA THR A 102 7.84 -6.88 -12.33
C THR A 102 6.87 -5.86 -12.93
N ARG A 103 5.78 -5.55 -12.22
CA ARG A 103 4.73 -4.63 -12.67
C ARG A 103 4.04 -3.97 -11.49
N ILE A 104 3.29 -2.91 -11.78
CA ILE A 104 2.35 -2.28 -10.84
C ILE A 104 1.07 -3.12 -10.79
N TYR A 105 0.55 -3.34 -9.58
CA TYR A 105 -0.72 -4.05 -9.38
C TYR A 105 -1.82 -3.05 -9.01
N GLU A 106 -2.86 -2.97 -9.85
CA GLU A 106 -4.11 -2.26 -9.51
C GLU A 106 -5.08 -3.24 -8.83
N ILE A 107 -5.58 -2.86 -7.67
CA ILE A 107 -6.37 -3.72 -6.79
C ILE A 107 -7.67 -3.01 -6.44
N ALA A 108 -8.77 -3.75 -6.44
CA ALA A 108 -10.08 -3.24 -6.04
C ALA A 108 -10.07 -2.78 -4.59
N GLU A 109 -10.89 -1.76 -4.28
CA GLU A 109 -11.13 -1.36 -2.89
C GLU A 109 -11.68 -2.53 -2.08
N ASP A 110 -11.01 -2.86 -0.98
CA ASP A 110 -11.54 -3.69 0.08
C ASP A 110 -12.25 -2.81 1.12
N PRO A 111 -13.51 -3.10 1.50
CA PRO A 111 -14.27 -2.26 2.43
C PRO A 111 -13.61 -2.12 3.81
N LEU A 112 -13.02 -3.20 4.34
CA LEU A 112 -12.42 -3.19 5.68
C LEU A 112 -11.12 -2.37 5.67
N MET A 113 -10.29 -2.54 4.64
CA MET A 113 -9.12 -1.67 4.44
C MET A 113 -9.52 -0.20 4.30
N ALA A 114 -10.59 0.10 3.56
CA ALA A 114 -11.09 1.46 3.39
C ALA A 114 -11.61 2.07 4.70
N GLU A 115 -12.25 1.30 5.57
CA GLU A 115 -12.66 1.75 6.91
C GLU A 115 -11.46 2.10 7.78
N HIS A 116 -10.43 1.24 7.79
CA HIS A 116 -9.18 1.52 8.49
C HIS A 116 -8.48 2.78 7.96
N ILE A 117 -8.44 2.97 6.64
CA ILE A 117 -7.85 4.19 6.05
C ILE A 117 -8.63 5.44 6.43
N LYS A 118 -9.98 5.39 6.53
CA LYS A 118 -10.77 6.51 7.05
C LYS A 118 -10.38 6.86 8.49
N GLU A 119 -10.21 5.85 9.35
CA GLU A 119 -9.73 6.06 10.72
C GLU A 119 -8.32 6.67 10.73
N PHE A 120 -7.41 6.15 9.90
CA PHE A 120 -6.06 6.70 9.75
C PHE A 120 -6.11 8.18 9.42
N ILE A 121 -6.88 8.58 8.41
CA ILE A 121 -6.97 9.97 7.95
C ILE A 121 -7.47 10.88 9.08
N GLN A 122 -8.53 10.48 9.78
CA GLN A 122 -9.08 11.25 10.90
C GLN A 122 -8.06 11.47 12.01
N LEU A 123 -7.22 10.48 12.30
CA LEU A 123 -6.16 10.60 13.32
C LEU A 123 -4.99 11.44 12.83
N TYR A 124 -4.58 11.24 11.57
CA TYR A 124 -3.45 11.93 10.96
C TYR A 124 -3.70 13.43 10.84
N GLU A 125 -4.89 13.84 10.39
CA GLU A 125 -5.28 15.25 10.25
C GLU A 125 -5.38 15.98 11.61
N ARG A 126 -5.62 15.24 12.70
CA ARG A 126 -5.62 15.79 14.06
C ARG A 126 -4.22 15.86 14.67
N HIS A 127 -3.19 15.43 13.95
CA HIS A 127 -1.83 15.24 14.45
C HIS A 127 -1.76 14.39 15.72
N GLU A 128 -2.72 13.48 15.91
CA GLU A 128 -2.81 12.63 17.09
C GLU A 128 -2.13 11.27 16.85
N LYS A 129 -1.41 10.78 17.87
CA LYS A 129 -1.10 9.35 18.06
C LYS A 129 -0.47 8.67 16.84
N ARG A 130 0.72 9.12 16.45
CA ARG A 130 1.53 8.51 15.37
C ARG A 130 1.59 6.97 15.44
N ILE A 131 1.75 6.41 16.65
CA ILE A 131 1.76 4.96 16.89
C ILE A 131 0.46 4.28 16.39
N ARG A 132 -0.71 4.91 16.60
CA ARG A 132 -1.99 4.36 16.14
C ARG A 132 -2.10 4.41 14.62
N CYS A 133 -1.61 5.46 13.97
CA CYS A 133 -1.53 5.54 12.51
C CYS A 133 -0.66 4.40 11.95
N GLU A 134 0.51 4.15 12.54
CA GLU A 134 1.39 3.05 12.16
C GLU A 134 0.71 1.67 12.38
N MET A 135 0.02 1.45 13.51
CA MET A 135 -0.76 0.22 13.74
C MET A 135 -1.85 0.00 12.69
N ILE A 136 -2.56 1.07 12.29
CA ILE A 136 -3.58 0.97 11.24
C ILE A 136 -2.93 0.63 9.90
N ALA A 137 -1.80 1.26 9.56
CA ALA A 137 -1.05 0.95 8.34
C ALA A 137 -0.58 -0.52 8.32
N HIS A 138 -0.18 -1.07 9.48
CA HIS A 138 0.11 -2.51 9.60
C HIS A 138 -1.11 -3.38 9.32
N THR A 139 -2.28 -3.02 9.86
CA THR A 139 -3.54 -3.74 9.58
C THR A 139 -3.89 -3.72 8.09
N VAL A 140 -3.75 -2.56 7.42
CA VAL A 140 -4.02 -2.42 5.98
C VAL A 140 -3.10 -3.35 5.16
N LEU A 141 -1.80 -3.38 5.44
CA LEU A 141 -0.87 -4.29 4.76
C LEU A 141 -1.16 -5.77 5.06
N GLY A 142 -1.52 -6.11 6.31
CA GLY A 142 -1.87 -7.47 6.69
C GLY A 142 -3.19 -7.98 6.08
N LEU A 143 -4.11 -7.08 5.74
CA LEU A 143 -5.30 -7.41 4.95
C LEU A 143 -4.96 -7.56 3.47
N LEU A 144 -4.11 -6.68 2.92
CA LEU A 144 -3.62 -6.76 1.55
C LEU A 144 -2.92 -8.09 1.26
N SER A 145 -2.10 -8.59 2.19
CA SER A 145 -1.39 -9.87 2.03
C SER A 145 -2.30 -11.09 2.04
N LYS A 146 -3.57 -10.96 2.45
CA LYS A 146 -4.56 -12.05 2.30
C LYS A 146 -5.15 -12.09 0.89
N ILE A 147 -5.11 -10.95 0.18
CA ILE A 147 -5.57 -10.82 -1.20
C ILE A 147 -4.47 -11.28 -2.17
N PHE A 148 -3.20 -11.05 -1.81
CA PHE A 148 -2.03 -11.49 -2.56
C PHE A 148 -1.37 -12.68 -1.87
N ILE A 149 -1.55 -13.88 -2.44
CA ILE A 149 -0.58 -14.95 -2.18
C ILE A 149 0.70 -14.54 -2.94
N LEU A 150 1.61 -13.85 -2.23
CA LEU A 150 3.01 -13.73 -2.62
C LEU A 150 3.79 -14.92 -2.08
#